data_AF-E8UZT0-F1
#
_entry.id   AF-E8UZT0-F1
#
_cell.length_a   1.000
_cell.length_b   1.000
_cell.length_c   1.000
_cell.angle_alpha   90.00
_cell.angle_beta   90.00
_cell.angle_gamma   90.00
#
_symmetry.space_group_name_H-M   'P 1'
#
loop_
_entity.id
_entity.type
_entity.pdbx_description
1 polymer ?
#
loop_
_entity_poly.entity_id
_entity_poly.type
_entity_poly.pdbx_seq_one_letter_code
_entity_poly.pdbx_strand_id
1 'polypeptide(L)'
;MTLTNNGSSPLVISSVALSNDFGTVVGTNTCSTSAPIAVGQACTMQVSFAPRLSGARLGTLSVASNAPNSPLVTHLAGTGVDFTWAATAATTATLSSGQSAAFPFLLTPSTLMAQPVAFACTGAPANAKCTVTPSTADLSAITTVTATILTGTTTAHVPGRTPFWLALLLLPAAFLRRRRQIAIAYFALILVTGCGLGRKIPGDGSNPGSGTGGTPTSSGTYPITVSATSAGLTKSVILTLTVQ
;
A
#
# COMPACT_ATOMS: atom_id res chain seq x y z
N MET A 1 2.50 32.97 1.97
CA MET A 1 1.70 34.20 1.80
C MET A 1 2.65 35.38 1.63
N THR A 2 2.24 36.40 0.89
CA THR A 2 3.09 37.54 0.52
C THR A 2 2.36 38.83 0.84
N LEU A 3 3.04 39.73 1.54
CA LEU A 3 2.55 41.07 1.85
C LEU A 3 3.37 42.08 1.06
N THR A 4 2.71 42.87 0.23
CA THR A 4 3.34 43.86 -0.64
C THR A 4 2.99 45.27 -0.18
N ASN A 5 4.00 46.15 -0.11
CA ASN A 5 3.77 47.57 0.12
C ASN A 5 3.49 48.29 -1.21
N ASN A 6 2.21 48.53 -1.50
CA ASN A 6 1.76 49.29 -2.66
C ASN A 6 1.50 50.79 -2.35
N GLY A 7 1.88 51.26 -1.16
CA GLY A 7 1.71 52.66 -0.76
C GLY A 7 2.81 53.56 -1.31
N SER A 8 2.76 54.84 -0.93
CA SER A 8 3.77 55.85 -1.29
C SER A 8 4.85 56.07 -0.21
N SER A 9 4.74 55.39 0.93
CA SER A 9 5.67 55.50 2.07
C SER A 9 6.08 54.12 2.58
N PRO A 10 7.21 54.00 3.31
CA PRO A 10 7.61 52.73 3.94
C PRO A 10 6.53 52.17 4.88
N LEU A 11 6.22 50.89 4.72
CA LEU A 11 5.24 50.17 5.52
C LEU A 11 5.92 49.60 6.77
N VAL A 12 5.48 50.05 7.94
CA VAL A 12 5.99 49.60 9.25
C VAL A 12 4.96 48.64 9.83
N ILE A 13 5.35 47.38 10.03
CA ILE A 13 4.52 46.37 10.69
C ILE A 13 4.72 46.47 12.20
N SER A 14 3.64 46.64 12.95
CA SER A 14 3.67 46.68 14.42
C SER A 14 3.41 45.31 15.05
N SER A 15 2.54 44.49 14.44
CA SER A 15 2.32 43.12 14.89
C SER A 15 1.77 42.23 13.78
N VAL A 16 2.04 40.93 13.93
CA VAL A 16 1.44 39.86 13.13
C VAL A 16 0.84 38.85 14.10
N ALA A 17 -0.46 38.58 13.96
CA ALA A 17 -1.18 37.64 14.80
C ALA A 17 -1.90 36.60 13.94
N LEU A 18 -1.81 35.34 14.35
CA LEU A 18 -2.58 34.23 13.83
C LEU A 18 -3.51 33.70 14.92
N SER A 19 -4.67 33.19 14.55
CA SER A 19 -5.65 32.63 15.49
C SER A 19 -5.85 31.12 15.31
N ASN A 20 -6.39 30.49 16.35
CA ASN A 20 -6.80 29.09 16.38
C ASN A 20 -5.66 28.11 16.08
N ASP A 21 -5.87 27.19 15.12
CA ASP A 21 -4.91 26.13 14.79
C ASP A 21 -3.82 26.60 13.80
N PHE A 22 -3.72 27.90 13.54
CA PHE A 22 -2.74 28.48 12.63
C PHE A 22 -1.59 29.12 13.41
N GLY A 23 -0.37 28.91 12.93
CA GLY A 23 0.85 29.44 13.53
C GLY A 23 1.83 29.93 12.47
N THR A 24 2.87 30.63 12.90
CA THR A 24 3.99 30.98 12.03
C THR A 24 5.01 29.85 12.03
N VAL A 25 5.69 29.66 10.90
CA VAL A 25 6.87 28.80 10.85
C VAL A 25 8.08 29.62 11.30
N VAL A 26 8.75 29.18 12.36
CA VAL A 26 9.89 29.90 12.94
C VAL A 26 11.05 29.93 11.94
N GLY A 27 11.66 31.10 11.75
CA GLY A 27 12.84 31.27 10.91
C GLY A 27 12.58 31.43 9.40
N THR A 28 11.32 31.39 8.95
CA THR A 28 10.97 31.53 7.52
C THR A 28 10.18 32.80 7.20
N ASN A 29 9.81 33.57 8.22
CA ASN A 29 9.13 34.85 8.07
C ASN A 29 10.12 35.97 7.74
N THR A 30 9.91 36.68 6.64
CA THR A 30 10.68 37.87 6.24
C THR A 30 9.93 39.18 6.51
N CYS A 31 8.65 39.11 6.90
CA CYS A 31 7.87 40.24 7.41
C CYS A 31 8.25 40.51 8.87
N SER A 32 9.27 41.35 9.06
CA SER A 32 9.79 41.74 10.37
C SER A 32 9.07 42.98 10.92
N THR A 33 8.89 43.04 12.24
CA THR A 33 8.46 44.26 12.93
C THR A 33 9.63 45.23 13.16
N SER A 34 10.87 44.78 12.96
CA SER A 34 12.08 45.58 13.19
C SER A 34 12.59 46.31 11.94
N ALA A 35 12.07 45.97 10.75
CA ALA A 35 12.50 46.57 9.49
C ALA A 35 11.28 46.93 8.62
N PRO A 36 11.17 48.18 8.16
CA PRO A 36 10.07 48.59 7.28
C PRO A 36 10.21 47.97 5.89
N ILE A 37 9.07 47.74 5.24
CA ILE A 37 9.01 47.30 3.85
C ILE A 37 8.99 48.54 2.96
N ALA A 38 10.03 48.72 2.14
CA ALA A 38 10.11 49.84 1.21
C ALA A 38 8.97 49.81 0.18
N VAL A 39 8.71 50.96 -0.43
CA VAL A 39 7.68 51.11 -1.47
C VAL A 39 7.96 50.16 -2.64
N GLY A 40 6.94 49.43 -3.09
CA GLY A 40 7.03 48.45 -4.17
C GLY A 40 7.74 47.14 -3.78
N GLN A 41 8.20 47.00 -2.52
CA GLN A 41 8.78 45.77 -2.02
C GLN A 41 7.73 44.90 -1.33
N ALA A 42 8.09 43.63 -1.13
CA ALA A 42 7.26 42.65 -0.46
C ALA A 42 8.05 41.86 0.57
N CYS A 43 7.32 41.29 1.52
CA CYS A 43 7.82 40.29 2.45
C CYS A 43 6.92 39.05 2.38
N THR A 44 7.43 37.93 2.88
CA THR A 44 6.77 36.63 2.89
C THR A 44 6.64 36.09 4.29
N MET A 45 5.52 35.43 4.55
CA MET A 45 5.25 34.66 5.76
C MET A 45 4.89 33.23 5.35
N GLN A 46 5.42 32.25 6.09
CA GLN A 46 4.91 30.89 6.04
C GLN A 46 4.03 30.64 7.25
N VAL A 47 2.87 30.05 6.99
CA VAL A 47 1.88 29.70 8.00
C VAL A 47 1.82 28.19 8.11
N SER A 48 1.88 27.71 9.34
CA SER A 48 1.63 26.32 9.71
C SER A 48 0.17 26.18 10.12
N PHE A 49 -0.37 24.98 9.89
CA PHE A 49 -1.70 24.57 10.34
C PHE A 49 -1.56 23.27 11.12
N ALA A 50 -1.88 23.32 12.42
CA ALA A 50 -1.73 22.22 13.36
C ALA A 50 -3.06 21.97 14.12
N PRO A 51 -4.07 21.41 13.42
CA PRO A 51 -5.40 21.21 13.98
C PRO A 51 -5.39 20.23 15.14
N ARG A 52 -6.03 20.60 16.25
CA ARG A 52 -6.22 19.69 17.41
C ARG A 52 -7.42 18.77 17.29
N LEU A 53 -8.37 19.13 16.44
CA LEU A 53 -9.62 18.41 16.23
C LEU A 53 -9.86 18.25 14.74
N SER A 54 -10.57 17.19 14.37
CA SER A 54 -10.96 16.94 12.99
C SER A 54 -12.07 17.87 12.50
N GLY A 55 -12.19 17.99 11.18
CA GLY A 55 -13.21 18.81 10.50
C GLY A 55 -12.71 20.20 10.12
N ALA A 56 -13.61 21.04 9.61
CA ALA A 56 -13.27 22.39 9.15
C ALA A 56 -12.81 23.27 10.32
N ARG A 57 -11.68 23.94 10.13
CA ARG A 57 -11.06 24.85 11.10
C ARG A 57 -10.83 26.19 10.41
N LEU A 58 -11.42 27.24 10.99
CA LEU A 58 -11.26 28.61 10.52
C LEU A 58 -10.26 29.33 11.41
N GLY A 59 -9.57 30.30 10.84
CA GLY A 59 -8.67 31.19 11.56
C GLY A 59 -8.48 32.47 10.78
N THR A 60 -7.63 33.32 11.32
CA THR A 60 -7.33 34.62 10.75
C THR A 60 -5.85 34.91 10.87
N LEU A 61 -5.33 35.62 9.88
CA LEU A 61 -4.09 36.37 9.95
C LEU A 61 -4.43 37.85 10.04
N SER A 62 -3.93 38.53 11.07
CA SER A 62 -4.05 39.96 11.25
C SER A 62 -2.66 40.60 11.22
N VAL A 63 -2.48 41.59 10.35
CA VAL A 63 -1.26 42.38 10.25
C VAL A 63 -1.58 43.82 10.63
N ALA A 64 -1.12 44.24 11.80
CA ALA A 64 -1.17 45.63 12.21
C ALA A 64 0.04 46.38 11.66
N SER A 65 -0.21 47.55 11.08
CA SER A 65 0.81 48.42 10.48
C SER A 65 0.41 49.90 10.55
N ASN A 66 1.25 50.77 9.99
CA ASN A 66 0.96 52.19 9.77
C ASN A 66 0.13 52.48 8.50
N ALA A 67 -0.34 51.45 7.78
CA ALA A 67 -1.19 51.64 6.60
C ALA A 67 -2.62 52.08 6.99
N PRO A 68 -3.33 52.82 6.11
CA PRO A 68 -4.71 53.27 6.39
C PRO A 68 -5.73 52.14 6.57
N ASN A 69 -5.49 50.97 5.98
CA ASN A 69 -6.34 49.78 6.09
C ASN A 69 -5.91 48.84 7.24
N SER A 70 -5.16 49.35 8.21
CA SER A 70 -4.69 48.59 9.36
C SER A 70 -5.78 48.39 10.42
N PRO A 71 -5.92 47.19 11.01
CA PRO A 71 -5.20 45.97 10.66
C PRO A 71 -5.72 45.33 9.37
N LEU A 72 -4.81 44.82 8.54
CA LEU A 72 -5.16 43.99 7.40
C LEU A 72 -5.47 42.57 7.87
N VAL A 73 -6.71 42.11 7.68
CA VAL A 73 -7.16 40.78 8.10
C VAL A 73 -7.40 39.87 6.90
N THR A 74 -6.81 38.69 6.91
CA THR A 74 -7.04 37.62 5.93
C THR A 74 -7.62 36.39 6.64
N HIS A 75 -8.68 35.82 6.10
CA HIS A 75 -9.29 34.61 6.62
C HIS A 75 -8.54 33.38 6.13
N LEU A 76 -8.35 32.42 7.04
CA LEU A 76 -7.69 31.15 6.79
C LEU A 76 -8.68 30.02 7.02
N ALA A 77 -8.57 28.98 6.21
CA ALA A 77 -9.34 27.76 6.35
C ALA A 77 -8.42 26.55 6.18
N GLY A 78 -8.67 25.52 6.98
CA GLY A 78 -8.00 24.24 6.91
C GLY A 78 -8.94 23.14 7.42
N THR A 79 -8.58 21.89 7.18
CA THR A 79 -9.38 20.74 7.65
C THR A 79 -8.49 19.84 8.49
N GLY A 80 -8.87 19.63 9.75
CA GLY A 80 -8.20 18.66 10.61
C GLY A 80 -8.58 17.24 10.24
N VAL A 81 -7.60 16.35 10.26
CA VAL A 81 -7.78 14.92 9.99
C VAL A 81 -7.67 14.15 11.30
N ASP A 82 -8.64 13.29 11.59
CA ASP A 82 -8.53 12.26 12.62
C ASP A 82 -9.32 11.02 12.19
N PHE A 83 -8.90 9.87 12.68
CA PHE A 83 -9.49 8.58 12.37
C PHE A 83 -9.10 7.55 13.44
N THR A 84 -9.91 6.52 13.59
CA THR A 84 -9.53 5.34 14.36
C THR A 84 -9.03 4.23 13.43
N TRP A 85 -8.07 3.49 13.95
CA TRP A 85 -7.44 2.37 13.26
C TRP A 85 -7.36 1.22 14.26
N ALA A 86 -8.13 0.16 14.03
CA ALA A 86 -8.24 -0.95 14.94
C ALA A 86 -8.37 -2.28 14.21
N ALA A 87 -7.78 -3.34 14.77
CA ALA A 87 -8.04 -4.70 14.34
C ALA A 87 -9.47 -5.10 14.74
N THR A 88 -10.18 -5.82 13.87
CA THR A 88 -11.54 -6.31 14.14
C THR A 88 -11.57 -7.77 14.57
N ALA A 89 -10.41 -8.42 14.62
CA ALA A 89 -10.23 -9.81 15.03
C ALA A 89 -8.95 -9.97 15.86
N ALA A 90 -8.59 -11.22 16.17
CA ALA A 90 -7.38 -11.54 16.90
C ALA A 90 -6.13 -10.97 16.21
N THR A 91 -5.24 -10.35 16.98
CA THR A 91 -3.97 -9.78 16.51
C THR A 91 -2.80 -10.77 16.64
N THR A 92 -3.10 -12.03 16.96
CA THR A 92 -2.11 -13.10 17.13
C THR A 92 -2.38 -14.22 16.13
N ALA A 93 -1.33 -14.80 15.56
CA ALA A 93 -1.45 -16.03 14.77
C ALA A 93 -0.19 -16.88 14.90
N THR A 94 -0.38 -18.20 14.83
CA THR A 94 0.70 -19.17 14.74
C THR A 94 0.68 -19.78 13.34
N LEU A 95 1.77 -19.67 12.60
CA LEU A 95 1.89 -20.15 11.22
C LEU A 95 3.08 -21.08 11.07
N SER A 96 2.91 -22.15 10.31
CA SER A 96 4.05 -22.90 9.78
C SER A 96 4.60 -22.26 8.50
N SER A 97 5.80 -22.67 8.10
CA SER A 97 6.41 -22.26 6.84
C SER A 97 5.50 -22.60 5.65
N GLY A 98 5.22 -21.61 4.79
CA GLY A 98 4.35 -21.72 3.62
C GLY A 98 2.87 -21.42 3.87
N GLN A 99 2.48 -21.05 5.10
CA GLN A 99 1.10 -20.68 5.44
C GLN A 99 0.88 -19.17 5.37
N SER A 100 -0.39 -18.76 5.35
CA SER A 100 -0.79 -17.37 5.41
C SER A 100 -1.82 -17.09 6.51
N ALA A 101 -1.75 -15.89 7.08
CA ALA A 101 -2.76 -15.34 7.98
C ALA A 101 -3.27 -14.01 7.42
N ALA A 102 -4.56 -13.76 7.61
CA ALA A 102 -5.21 -12.49 7.26
C ALA A 102 -5.75 -11.83 8.53
N PHE A 103 -5.41 -10.56 8.71
CA PHE A 103 -5.81 -9.74 9.85
C PHE A 103 -6.70 -8.61 9.34
N PRO A 104 -8.01 -8.64 9.62
CA PRO A 104 -8.90 -7.56 9.23
C PRO A 104 -8.77 -6.38 10.20
N PHE A 105 -8.79 -5.19 9.62
CA PHE A 105 -8.78 -3.89 10.27
C PHE A 105 -9.94 -3.06 9.79
N LEU A 106 -10.35 -2.12 10.63
CA LEU A 106 -11.34 -1.12 10.31
C LEU A 106 -10.72 0.26 10.39
N LEU A 107 -10.81 1.01 9.29
CA LEU A 107 -10.55 2.44 9.25
C LEU A 107 -11.88 3.16 9.46
N THR A 108 -12.02 3.89 10.57
CA THR A 108 -13.19 4.73 10.81
C THR A 108 -12.79 6.21 10.87
N PRO A 109 -13.19 7.03 9.89
CA PRO A 109 -12.99 8.47 9.93
C PRO A 109 -13.77 9.10 11.10
N SER A 110 -13.19 10.09 11.79
CA SER A 110 -13.95 10.89 12.76
C SER A 110 -14.92 11.86 12.08
N THR A 111 -14.56 12.31 10.88
CA THR A 111 -15.34 13.17 9.99
C THR A 111 -15.13 12.66 8.56
N LEU A 112 -16.20 12.49 7.80
CA LEU A 112 -16.12 11.97 6.43
C LEU A 112 -15.55 13.03 5.51
N MET A 113 -14.46 12.71 4.82
CA MET A 113 -13.77 13.63 3.91
C MET A 113 -12.93 12.89 2.88
N ALA A 114 -12.76 13.48 1.69
CA ALA A 114 -11.87 12.96 0.66
C ALA A 114 -10.40 13.21 1.00
N GLN A 115 -9.86 12.44 1.96
CA GLN A 115 -8.44 12.43 2.31
C GLN A 115 -7.84 11.02 2.18
N PRO A 116 -6.75 10.84 1.40
CA PRO A 116 -6.08 9.57 1.30
C PRO A 116 -5.41 9.15 2.61
N VAL A 117 -5.49 7.86 2.90
CA VAL A 117 -4.80 7.15 3.96
C VAL A 117 -3.90 6.11 3.32
N ALA A 118 -2.61 6.17 3.60
CA ALA A 118 -1.65 5.15 3.18
C ALA A 118 -1.47 4.12 4.28
N PHE A 119 -1.49 2.84 3.90
CA PHE A 119 -1.23 1.74 4.83
C PHE A 119 0.17 1.18 4.61
N ALA A 120 0.82 0.82 5.70
CA ALA A 120 2.12 0.16 5.68
C ALA A 120 2.13 -1.02 6.65
N CYS A 121 2.96 -2.01 6.32
CA CYS A 121 3.23 -3.13 7.20
C CYS A 121 4.75 -3.33 7.30
N THR A 122 5.27 -3.28 8.51
CA THR A 122 6.71 -3.38 8.80
C THR A 122 6.97 -4.42 9.88
N GLY A 123 8.18 -4.97 9.93
CA GLY A 123 8.56 -6.00 10.93
C GLY A 123 8.24 -7.43 10.51
N ALA A 124 7.92 -7.67 9.23
CA ALA A 124 7.81 -9.03 8.70
C ALA A 124 9.17 -9.76 8.82
N PRO A 125 9.19 -11.03 9.26
CA PRO A 125 10.42 -11.80 9.37
C PRO A 125 11.06 -12.09 8.00
N ALA A 126 12.34 -12.49 8.01
CA ALA A 126 13.03 -12.89 6.80
C ALA A 126 12.25 -14.00 6.05
N ASN A 127 12.22 -13.88 4.72
CA ASN A 127 11.47 -14.77 3.82
C ASN A 127 9.94 -14.75 4.00
N ALA A 128 9.38 -13.88 4.86
CA ALA A 128 7.94 -13.63 4.91
C ALA A 128 7.59 -12.31 4.20
N LYS A 129 6.38 -12.26 3.65
CA LYS A 129 5.84 -11.06 3.00
C LYS A 129 4.61 -10.58 3.75
N CYS A 130 4.58 -9.31 4.11
CA CYS A 130 3.38 -8.65 4.62
C CYS A 130 2.82 -7.70 3.55
N THR A 131 1.56 -7.89 3.18
CA THR A 131 0.85 -7.06 2.21
C THR A 131 -0.43 -6.53 2.81
N VAL A 132 -0.75 -5.25 2.60
CA VAL A 132 -2.00 -4.65 3.05
C VAL A 132 -2.87 -4.35 1.84
N THR A 133 -4.12 -4.82 1.86
CA THR A 133 -5.08 -4.66 0.78
C THR A 133 -6.37 -4.01 1.32
N PRO A 134 -6.80 -2.86 0.79
CA PRO A 134 -6.06 -2.02 -0.18
C PRO A 134 -4.81 -1.38 0.45
N SER A 135 -3.83 -0.97 -0.38
CA SER A 135 -2.62 -0.26 0.10
C SER A 135 -2.87 1.20 0.46
N THR A 136 -3.96 1.76 -0.06
CA THR A 136 -4.47 3.09 0.25
C THR A 136 -5.99 3.07 0.29
N ALA A 137 -6.60 3.88 1.15
CA ALA A 137 -8.03 4.13 1.17
C ALA A 137 -8.28 5.64 1.35
N ASP A 138 -9.54 6.04 1.37
CA ASP A 138 -9.94 7.42 1.58
C ASP A 138 -10.88 7.55 2.79
N LEU A 139 -10.81 8.66 3.52
CA LEU A 139 -11.63 8.93 4.70
C LEU A 139 -13.09 9.31 4.39
N SER A 140 -13.56 9.15 3.15
CA SER A 140 -14.95 9.40 2.74
C SER A 140 -15.92 8.33 3.21
N ALA A 141 -15.42 7.16 3.62
CA ALA A 141 -16.23 6.07 4.14
C ALA A 141 -15.45 5.23 5.17
N ILE A 142 -16.20 4.49 5.98
CA ILE A 142 -15.63 3.41 6.79
C ILE A 142 -15.14 2.33 5.83
N THR A 143 -13.86 1.96 5.94
CA THR A 143 -13.22 1.03 5.01
C THR A 143 -12.63 -0.15 5.78
N THR A 144 -12.90 -1.36 5.29
CA THR A 144 -12.24 -2.57 5.76
C THR A 144 -10.91 -2.76 5.03
N VAL A 145 -9.88 -3.08 5.80
CA VAL A 145 -8.51 -3.24 5.30
C VAL A 145 -7.96 -4.55 5.82
N THR A 146 -7.33 -5.34 4.97
CA THR A 146 -6.80 -6.65 5.36
C THR A 146 -5.30 -6.66 5.24
N ALA A 147 -4.59 -6.95 6.33
CA ALA A 147 -3.17 -7.27 6.28
C ALA A 147 -2.99 -8.78 6.13
N THR A 148 -2.34 -9.21 5.06
CA THR A 148 -2.03 -10.62 4.80
C THR A 148 -0.54 -10.85 5.00
N ILE A 149 -0.21 -11.81 5.85
CA ILE A 149 1.17 -12.25 6.08
C ILE A 149 1.32 -13.64 5.49
N LEU A 150 2.28 -13.82 4.60
CA LEU A 150 2.64 -15.09 3.97
C LEU A 150 4.06 -15.46 4.40
N THR A 151 4.23 -16.63 5.02
CA THR A 151 5.55 -17.17 5.38
C THR A 151 6.21 -17.85 4.18
N GLY A 152 7.54 -17.84 4.12
CA GLY A 152 8.31 -18.51 3.07
C GLY A 152 8.05 -20.01 3.09
N THR A 153 8.09 -20.68 1.94
CA THR A 153 7.80 -22.11 1.80
C THR A 153 9.00 -22.99 2.11
N THR A 154 8.76 -24.19 2.65
CA THR A 154 9.70 -25.31 2.55
C THR A 154 9.46 -26.02 1.22
N THR A 155 10.49 -26.22 0.41
CA THR A 155 10.39 -27.20 -0.68
C THR A 155 10.45 -28.58 -0.04
N ALA A 156 9.31 -29.28 0.04
CA ALA A 156 9.33 -30.71 0.30
C ALA A 156 10.08 -31.38 -0.84
N HIS A 157 11.32 -31.81 -0.60
CA HIS A 157 12.02 -32.70 -1.50
C HIS A 157 11.28 -34.04 -1.46
N VAL A 158 10.34 -34.24 -2.39
CA VAL A 158 9.80 -35.58 -2.66
C VAL A 158 10.96 -36.32 -3.33
N PRO A 159 11.64 -37.28 -2.66
CA PRO A 159 12.65 -38.06 -3.35
C PRO A 159 11.91 -38.76 -4.48
N GLY A 160 12.33 -38.46 -5.71
CA GLY A 160 11.76 -39.04 -6.92
C GLY A 160 11.95 -40.55 -6.91
N ARG A 161 11.04 -41.27 -6.27
CA ARG A 161 10.86 -42.70 -6.47
C ARG A 161 10.16 -42.84 -7.81
N THR A 162 10.96 -42.87 -8.87
CA THR A 162 10.55 -43.27 -10.21
C THR A 162 9.76 -44.58 -10.11
N PRO A 163 8.47 -44.63 -10.48
CA PRO A 163 7.73 -45.89 -10.52
C PRO A 163 8.21 -46.67 -11.75
N PHE A 164 9.32 -47.39 -11.62
CA PHE A 164 9.91 -48.21 -12.69
C PHE A 164 9.04 -49.46 -13.04
N TRP A 165 7.84 -49.58 -12.50
CA TRP A 165 6.98 -50.78 -12.60
C TRP A 165 5.75 -50.64 -13.48
N LEU A 166 5.48 -49.46 -14.07
CA LEU A 166 4.33 -49.27 -14.96
C LEU A 166 4.63 -49.46 -16.46
N ALA A 167 5.86 -49.81 -16.83
CA ALA A 167 6.27 -50.02 -18.23
C ALA A 167 6.38 -51.49 -18.67
N LEU A 168 5.96 -52.46 -17.85
CA LEU A 168 6.03 -53.90 -18.17
C LEU A 168 4.65 -54.59 -18.28
N LEU A 169 3.62 -53.86 -18.71
CA LEU A 169 2.28 -54.42 -18.92
C LEU A 169 1.63 -54.04 -20.25
N LEU A 170 2.42 -53.51 -21.20
CA LEU A 170 1.96 -53.30 -22.57
C LEU A 170 2.95 -53.94 -23.56
N LEU A 171 2.48 -55.08 -24.09
CA LEU A 171 2.95 -55.88 -25.24
C LEU A 171 3.87 -57.06 -24.88
N PRO A 172 3.42 -58.30 -25.18
CA PRO A 172 3.17 -58.69 -26.56
C PRO A 172 1.77 -59.28 -26.79
N ALA A 173 0.84 -58.46 -27.26
CA ALA A 173 -0.38 -58.92 -27.97
C ALA A 173 -0.16 -58.94 -29.50
N ALA A 174 1.09 -59.11 -29.93
CA ALA A 174 1.49 -59.13 -31.33
C ALA A 174 1.95 -60.54 -31.76
N PHE A 175 1.38 -61.60 -31.21
CA PHE A 175 1.62 -62.95 -31.74
C PHE A 175 0.53 -63.90 -31.24
N LEU A 176 -0.70 -63.77 -31.72
CA LEU A 176 -1.54 -64.95 -31.95
C LEU A 176 -2.72 -64.59 -32.87
N ARG A 177 -2.79 -65.32 -33.99
CA ARG A 177 -3.97 -65.56 -34.82
C ARG A 177 -4.37 -64.47 -35.82
N ARG A 178 -3.48 -64.38 -36.80
CA ARG A 178 -3.70 -64.47 -38.26
C ARG A 178 -4.75 -65.52 -38.73
N ARG A 179 -5.89 -65.73 -38.05
CA ARG A 179 -6.88 -66.75 -38.47
C ARG A 179 -8.28 -66.47 -37.90
N ARG A 180 -8.98 -65.48 -38.47
CA ARG A 180 -10.41 -65.55 -38.85
C ARG A 180 -10.85 -64.18 -39.39
N GLN A 181 -10.50 -63.97 -40.65
CA GLN A 181 -11.28 -63.15 -41.56
C GLN A 181 -12.69 -63.78 -41.71
N ILE A 182 -13.66 -62.94 -42.09
CA ILE A 182 -15.07 -63.22 -42.43
C ILE A 182 -16.04 -62.98 -41.25
N ALA A 183 -16.94 -62.02 -41.50
CA ALA A 183 -18.00 -61.49 -40.64
C ALA A 183 -17.44 -60.58 -39.53
N ILE A 184 -17.61 -59.25 -39.54
CA ILE A 184 -18.84 -58.50 -39.84
C ILE A 184 -18.41 -57.15 -40.43
N ALA A 185 -18.61 -57.01 -41.74
CA ALA A 185 -18.93 -55.72 -42.34
C ALA A 185 -20.34 -55.30 -41.87
N TYR A 186 -20.68 -54.03 -42.06
CA TYR A 186 -21.96 -53.35 -41.78
C TYR A 186 -22.06 -52.58 -40.46
N PHE A 187 -21.46 -51.37 -40.46
CA PHE A 187 -22.11 -50.05 -40.22
C PHE A 187 -20.97 -49.03 -40.00
N ALA A 188 -20.41 -48.35 -41.01
CA ALA A 188 -20.95 -47.35 -41.93
C ALA A 188 -21.49 -46.07 -41.26
N LEU A 189 -20.95 -44.92 -41.73
CA LEU A 189 -21.30 -43.48 -41.52
C LEU A 189 -20.65 -42.79 -40.29
N ILE A 190 -19.94 -41.65 -40.34
CA ILE A 190 -19.80 -40.47 -41.25
C ILE A 190 -18.48 -39.72 -40.86
N LEU A 191 -17.52 -39.46 -41.78
CA LEU A 191 -17.12 -38.15 -42.39
C LEU A 191 -16.72 -37.04 -41.38
N VAL A 192 -15.64 -36.24 -41.44
CA VAL A 192 -14.76 -35.75 -42.52
C VAL A 192 -13.48 -35.12 -41.90
N THR A 193 -12.45 -35.06 -42.74
CA THR A 193 -11.05 -34.63 -42.65
C THR A 193 -10.75 -33.21 -42.13
N GLY A 194 -9.59 -33.08 -41.47
CA GLY A 194 -8.84 -31.82 -41.31
C GLY A 194 -7.37 -32.06 -40.94
N CYS A 195 -6.49 -32.12 -41.95
CA CYS A 195 -5.03 -32.21 -41.83
C CYS A 195 -4.41 -30.80 -41.72
N GLY A 196 -3.39 -30.64 -40.86
CA GLY A 196 -2.53 -29.47 -40.79
C GLY A 196 -1.18 -29.80 -40.17
N LEU A 197 -0.19 -30.08 -41.03
CA LEU A 197 1.25 -30.12 -40.75
C LEU A 197 1.69 -28.74 -40.18
N GLY A 198 2.65 -28.53 -39.27
CA GLY A 198 3.92 -29.21 -39.00
C GLY A 198 5.01 -28.12 -38.97
N ARG A 199 5.72 -27.95 -37.84
CA ARG A 199 7.11 -27.43 -37.78
C ARG A 199 7.68 -27.66 -36.37
N LYS A 200 8.62 -28.60 -36.27
CA LYS A 200 9.59 -28.72 -35.16
C LYS A 200 10.62 -27.60 -35.33
N ILE A 201 10.84 -26.82 -34.27
CA ILE A 201 12.04 -25.98 -34.10
C ILE A 201 13.00 -26.78 -33.20
N PRO A 202 14.28 -26.95 -33.55
CA PRO A 202 15.27 -27.57 -32.67
C PRO A 202 15.47 -26.70 -31.43
N GLY A 203 15.40 -27.31 -30.25
CA GLY A 203 15.75 -26.66 -29.00
C GLY A 203 17.27 -26.56 -28.89
N ASP A 204 17.78 -25.34 -28.90
CA ASP A 204 19.11 -25.05 -28.38
C ASP A 204 19.08 -25.22 -26.87
N GLY A 205 19.98 -26.06 -26.39
CA GLY A 205 20.19 -26.31 -24.97
C GLY A 205 20.74 -25.08 -24.29
N SER A 206 19.93 -24.47 -23.44
CA SER A 206 20.41 -23.64 -22.34
C SER A 206 19.73 -24.13 -21.07
N ASN A 207 20.51 -24.84 -20.25
CA ASN A 207 20.39 -25.01 -18.80
C ASN A 207 19.09 -24.46 -18.17
N PRO A 208 18.21 -25.30 -17.57
CA PRO A 208 17.39 -24.80 -16.51
C PRO A 208 18.33 -24.53 -15.32
N GLY A 209 18.46 -23.26 -14.95
CA GLY A 209 19.16 -22.85 -13.75
C GLY A 209 18.69 -23.70 -12.57
N SER A 210 19.65 -24.47 -12.03
CA SER A 210 19.55 -25.11 -10.75
C SER A 210 19.36 -24.07 -9.65
N GLY A 211 18.22 -24.16 -8.95
CA GLY A 211 18.07 -23.67 -7.58
C GLY A 211 17.50 -22.27 -7.41
N THR A 212 16.21 -22.21 -7.05
CA THR A 212 15.78 -21.42 -5.89
C THR A 212 14.67 -22.20 -5.20
N GLY A 213 15.06 -23.10 -4.30
CA GLY A 213 14.15 -23.58 -3.27
C GLY A 213 13.73 -22.38 -2.42
N GLY A 214 12.44 -22.26 -2.11
CA GLY A 214 11.98 -21.28 -1.13
C GLY A 214 12.76 -21.45 0.17
N THR A 215 13.32 -20.35 0.69
CA THR A 215 13.90 -20.33 2.02
C THR A 215 12.77 -20.23 3.05
N PRO A 216 12.70 -21.15 4.03
CA PRO A 216 11.66 -21.08 5.06
C PRO A 216 11.87 -19.82 5.92
N THR A 217 10.76 -19.31 6.44
CA THR A 217 10.81 -18.31 7.53
C THR A 217 11.28 -19.01 8.80
N SER A 218 12.24 -18.41 9.50
CA SER A 218 12.76 -18.95 10.76
C SER A 218 11.67 -19.01 11.82
N SER A 219 11.69 -20.06 12.65
CA SER A 219 10.81 -20.18 13.81
C SER A 219 11.11 -19.05 14.81
N GLY A 220 10.07 -18.47 15.39
CA GLY A 220 10.21 -17.38 16.35
C GLY A 220 8.94 -16.54 16.45
N THR A 221 8.95 -15.59 17.37
CA THR A 221 7.85 -14.63 17.56
C THR A 221 8.27 -13.27 17.03
N TYR A 222 7.46 -12.70 16.16
CA TYR A 222 7.75 -11.47 15.42
C TYR A 222 6.66 -10.42 15.67
N PRO A 223 7.03 -9.23 16.19
CA PRO A 223 6.11 -8.10 16.26
C PRO A 223 6.00 -7.44 14.89
N ILE A 224 4.82 -7.51 14.27
CA ILE A 224 4.53 -6.90 12.99
C ILE A 224 3.69 -5.66 13.23
N THR A 225 4.14 -4.50 12.75
CA THR A 225 3.42 -3.24 12.89
C THR A 225 2.64 -2.94 11.62
N VAL A 226 1.33 -2.78 11.74
CA VAL A 226 0.46 -2.32 10.65
C VAL A 226 -0.02 -0.91 10.98
N SER A 227 0.30 0.04 10.11
CA SER A 227 0.06 1.46 10.33
C SER A 227 -0.80 2.09 9.24
N ALA A 228 -1.62 3.06 9.63
CA ALA A 228 -2.40 3.93 8.76
C ALA A 228 -1.91 5.38 8.92
N THR A 229 -1.59 6.05 7.82
CA THR A 229 -1.03 7.42 7.81
C THR A 229 -1.81 8.34 6.89
N SER A 230 -2.22 9.50 7.38
CA SER A 230 -2.86 10.56 6.59
C SER A 230 -2.52 11.94 7.14
N ALA A 231 -2.19 12.90 6.27
CA ALA A 231 -1.89 14.29 6.63
C ALA A 231 -0.91 14.46 7.82
N GLY A 232 0.08 13.57 7.96
CA GLY A 232 1.06 13.57 9.06
C GLY A 232 0.61 12.87 10.34
N LEU A 233 -0.68 12.50 10.46
CA LEU A 233 -1.21 11.68 11.54
C LEU A 233 -0.97 10.19 11.24
N THR A 234 -0.34 9.47 12.17
CA THR A 234 -0.09 8.03 12.06
C THR A 234 -0.74 7.29 13.22
N LYS A 235 -1.48 6.22 12.94
CA LYS A 235 -2.03 5.27 13.93
C LYS A 235 -1.51 3.87 13.60
N SER A 236 -1.11 3.10 14.62
CA SER A 236 -0.48 1.80 14.43
C SER A 236 -1.06 0.75 15.38
N VAL A 237 -1.12 -0.49 14.90
CA VAL A 237 -1.46 -1.67 15.68
C VAL A 237 -0.34 -2.70 15.53
N ILE A 238 0.01 -3.35 16.64
CA ILE A 238 1.02 -4.41 16.66
C ILE A 238 0.31 -5.77 16.60
N LEU A 239 0.73 -6.59 15.65
CA LEU A 239 0.39 -8.00 15.51
C LEU A 239 1.52 -8.86 16.07
N THR A 240 1.17 -9.99 16.67
CA THR A 240 2.14 -10.98 17.19
C THR A 240 2.06 -12.24 16.34
N LEU A 241 3.06 -12.45 15.50
CA LEU A 241 3.15 -13.65 14.67
C LEU A 241 4.14 -14.65 15.28
N THR A 242 3.70 -15.88 15.51
CA THR A 242 4.59 -16.98 15.92
C THR A 242 4.77 -17.94 14.74
N VAL A 243 6.01 -18.22 14.37
CA VAL A 243 6.36 -19.18 13.31
C VAL A 243 6.90 -20.46 13.95
N GLN A 244 6.36 -21.62 13.55
CA GLN A 244 6.72 -22.95 14.05
C GLN A 244 7.05 -23.92 12.92
#